data_AF-A0A1A8PBU0-F1
#
_entry.id   AF-A0A1A8PBU0-F1
#
_cell.length_a   1.000
_cell.length_b   1.000
_cell.length_c   1.000
_cell.angle_alpha   90.00
_cell.angle_beta   90.00
_cell.angle_gamma   90.00
#
_symmetry.space_group_name_H-M   'P 1'
#
loop_
_entity.id
_entity.type
_entity.pdbx_description
1 polymer ?
#
loop_
_entity_poly.entity_id
_entity_poly.type
_entity_poly.pdbx_seq_one_letter_code
_entity_poly.pdbx_strand_id
1 'polypeptide(L)'
;SSSDWTTQYRLLYSDTGRNWKPYNQDGNIWAFSGNSNSESAVRHDLQQGVVARFLRLTPLAWSEEGRIGLRVEVYGCSYWADVINFDGQGVISYRFKVKKMKIIKDVIALRFKTSESEGVILHGEGQLGDYITLELRKAKLLLQINLGSNQYGSILGHTSVTTGSLLDDNHWHSVMIERYRRNVNFTLNGHTQHFRTNGEFDHLDLDYELSFGGMPYSGKPVGGGKKNFKGCMESINYNGDNITDLARRKKLDTSSFQRNLSFTCVEAHTFPVFFNTTSFLQLPGRANHDTASVSFQFRTWNPDGLL
;
A
#
# COMPACT_ATOMS: atom_id res chain seq x y z
N SER A 1 -31.09 -35.44 1.22
CA SER A 1 -29.76 -34.86 1.02
C SER A 1 -29.70 -34.26 -0.37
N SER A 2 -29.10 -33.09 -0.52
CA SER A 2 -28.88 -32.47 -1.84
C SER A 2 -27.60 -33.03 -2.47
N SER A 3 -27.52 -33.09 -3.80
CA SER A 3 -26.26 -33.33 -4.53
C SER A 3 -25.46 -32.03 -4.79
N ASP A 4 -26.00 -30.87 -4.40
CA ASP A 4 -25.42 -29.56 -4.70
C ASP A 4 -24.44 -29.11 -3.59
N TRP A 5 -23.14 -29.08 -3.89
CA TRP A 5 -22.13 -28.46 -3.03
C TRP A 5 -20.88 -28.03 -3.82
N THR A 6 -20.19 -27.02 -3.31
CA THR A 6 -18.92 -26.52 -3.88
C THR A 6 -17.73 -27.25 -3.27
N THR A 7 -16.88 -27.85 -4.10
CA THR A 7 -15.68 -28.61 -3.67
C THR A 7 -14.41 -27.77 -3.68
N GLN A 8 -14.37 -26.68 -4.45
CA GLN A 8 -13.29 -25.69 -4.43
C GLN A 8 -13.82 -24.29 -4.74
N TYR A 9 -13.26 -23.26 -4.10
CA TYR A 9 -13.62 -21.87 -4.36
C TYR A 9 -12.43 -20.91 -4.13
N ARG A 10 -12.53 -19.70 -4.69
CA ARG A 10 -11.62 -18.58 -4.42
C ARG A 10 -12.32 -17.50 -3.61
N LEU A 11 -11.55 -16.82 -2.76
CA LEU A 11 -11.98 -15.61 -2.07
C LEU A 11 -11.39 -14.39 -2.78
N LEU A 12 -12.25 -13.43 -3.12
CA LEU A 12 -11.86 -12.10 -3.54
C LEU A 12 -12.45 -11.07 -2.56
N TYR A 13 -11.76 -9.95 -2.40
CA TYR A 13 -12.17 -8.90 -1.49
C TYR A 13 -12.00 -7.51 -2.11
N SER A 14 -12.82 -6.56 -1.66
CA SER A 14 -12.81 -5.18 -2.15
C SER A 14 -13.33 -4.21 -1.08
N ASP A 15 -12.88 -2.96 -1.15
CA ASP A 15 -13.43 -1.85 -0.37
C ASP A 15 -14.55 -1.10 -1.11
N THR A 16 -14.54 -1.14 -2.45
CA THR A 16 -15.52 -0.44 -3.33
C THR A 16 -16.50 -1.38 -4.02
N GLY A 17 -16.23 -2.69 -4.04
CA GLY A 17 -17.03 -3.68 -4.79
C GLY A 17 -16.77 -3.68 -6.30
N ARG A 18 -15.82 -2.86 -6.78
CA ARG A 18 -15.44 -2.76 -8.20
C ARG A 18 -14.04 -3.30 -8.47
N ASN A 19 -13.05 -2.84 -7.71
CA ASN A 19 -11.66 -3.30 -7.82
C ASN A 19 -11.44 -4.49 -6.87
N TRP A 20 -11.46 -5.71 -7.42
CA TRP A 20 -11.40 -6.95 -6.64
C TRP A 20 -9.97 -7.47 -6.55
N LYS A 21 -9.53 -7.78 -5.33
CA LYS A 21 -8.24 -8.41 -5.06
C LYS A 21 -8.45 -9.88 -4.69
N PRO A 22 -7.75 -10.83 -5.33
CA PRO A 22 -7.75 -12.21 -4.88
C PRO A 22 -7.06 -12.32 -3.52
N TYR A 23 -7.58 -13.21 -2.67
CA TYR A 23 -6.87 -13.61 -1.47
C TYR A 23 -5.64 -14.44 -1.86
N ASN A 24 -4.47 -14.00 -1.39
CA ASN A 24 -3.21 -14.67 -1.63
C ASN A 24 -2.70 -15.32 -0.35
N GLN A 25 -2.12 -16.50 -0.50
CA GLN A 25 -1.44 -17.21 0.58
C GLN A 25 -0.13 -17.76 0.03
N ASP A 26 0.96 -17.53 0.76
CA ASP A 26 2.33 -17.90 0.37
C ASP A 26 2.70 -17.44 -1.06
N GLY A 27 2.23 -16.24 -1.44
CA GLY A 27 2.48 -15.64 -2.75
C GLY A 27 1.59 -16.13 -3.89
N ASN A 28 0.65 -17.06 -3.62
CA ASN A 28 -0.22 -17.66 -4.64
C ASN A 28 -1.69 -17.25 -4.44
N ILE A 29 -2.43 -17.10 -5.55
CA ILE A 29 -3.89 -16.94 -5.50
C ILE A 29 -4.49 -18.23 -4.93
N TRP A 30 -5.03 -18.15 -3.72
CA TRP A 30 -5.40 -19.33 -2.96
C TRP A 30 -6.75 -19.90 -3.41
N ALA A 31 -6.79 -21.21 -3.64
CA ALA A 31 -8.02 -21.97 -3.85
C ALA A 31 -8.33 -22.77 -2.59
N PHE A 32 -9.44 -22.43 -1.94
CA PHE A 32 -9.90 -23.11 -0.73
C PHE A 32 -10.57 -24.43 -1.10
N SER A 33 -10.25 -25.49 -0.36
CA SER A 33 -11.02 -26.73 -0.38
C SER A 33 -12.39 -26.50 0.24
N GLY A 34 -13.44 -26.84 -0.50
CA GLY A 34 -14.82 -26.78 -0.05
C GLY A 34 -15.30 -28.10 0.53
N ASN A 35 -16.59 -28.34 0.37
CA ASN A 35 -17.31 -29.46 0.93
C ASN A 35 -17.14 -30.76 0.13
N SER A 36 -17.31 -31.89 0.81
CA SER A 36 -17.47 -33.22 0.19
C SER A 36 -18.92 -33.75 0.23
N ASN A 37 -19.83 -33.01 0.85
CA ASN A 37 -21.26 -33.32 0.98
C ASN A 37 -22.08 -32.03 1.23
N SER A 38 -23.40 -32.14 1.17
CA SER A 38 -24.33 -31.01 1.33
C SER A 38 -24.67 -30.62 2.77
N GLU A 39 -24.19 -31.35 3.79
CA GLU A 39 -24.66 -31.21 5.18
C GLU A 39 -23.58 -30.62 6.12
N SER A 40 -22.30 -30.96 5.92
CA SER A 40 -21.22 -30.55 6.81
C SER A 40 -20.77 -29.11 6.55
N ALA A 41 -20.19 -28.45 7.55
CA ALA A 41 -19.52 -27.16 7.36
C ALA A 41 -18.00 -27.36 7.27
N VAL A 42 -17.36 -26.65 6.33
CA VAL A 42 -15.89 -26.57 6.24
C VAL A 42 -15.47 -25.17 6.68
N ARG A 43 -14.52 -25.11 7.61
CA ARG A 43 -14.01 -23.85 8.16
C ARG A 43 -12.55 -23.65 7.75
N HIS A 44 -12.24 -22.41 7.37
CA HIS A 44 -10.89 -21.95 7.08
C HIS A 44 -10.58 -20.71 7.92
N ASP A 45 -9.47 -20.74 8.65
CA ASP A 45 -8.93 -19.54 9.29
C ASP A 45 -7.89 -18.91 8.34
N LEU A 46 -8.03 -17.62 8.04
CA LEU A 46 -7.12 -16.93 7.13
C LEU A 46 -5.77 -16.71 7.82
N GLN A 47 -4.68 -17.16 7.19
CA GLN A 47 -3.32 -16.91 7.68
C GLN A 47 -3.02 -15.41 7.80
N GLN A 48 -3.52 -14.61 6.85
CA GLN A 48 -3.50 -13.15 6.94
C GLN A 48 -4.92 -12.61 6.84
N GLY A 49 -5.40 -11.91 7.87
CA GLY A 49 -6.69 -11.25 7.83
C GLY A 49 -6.75 -10.18 6.74
N VAL A 50 -7.91 -10.06 6.08
CA VAL A 50 -8.16 -9.00 5.09
C VAL A 50 -9.10 -7.94 5.66
N VAL A 51 -8.79 -6.67 5.37
CA VAL A 51 -9.71 -5.56 5.61
C VAL A 51 -10.51 -5.34 4.34
N ALA A 52 -11.83 -5.55 4.40
CA ALA A 52 -12.71 -5.48 3.25
C ALA A 52 -14.11 -5.02 3.63
N ARG A 53 -14.81 -4.41 2.66
CA ARG A 53 -16.24 -4.11 2.76
C ARG A 53 -17.09 -5.14 2.00
N PHE A 54 -16.54 -5.65 0.91
CA PHE A 54 -17.19 -6.62 0.04
C PHE A 54 -16.31 -7.87 -0.08
N LEU A 55 -16.94 -9.03 0.03
CA LEU A 55 -16.35 -10.33 -0.24
C LEU A 55 -17.07 -10.96 -1.43
N ARG A 56 -16.31 -11.69 -2.25
CA ARG A 56 -16.83 -12.47 -3.37
C ARG A 56 -16.22 -13.86 -3.29
N LEU A 57 -17.09 -14.86 -3.18
CA LEU A 57 -16.70 -16.25 -3.27
C LEU A 57 -16.99 -16.73 -4.68
N THR A 58 -15.94 -17.21 -5.36
CA THR A 58 -16.03 -17.68 -6.74
C THR A 58 -15.84 -19.20 -6.74
N PRO A 59 -16.92 -19.99 -6.96
CA PRO A 59 -16.81 -21.43 -7.11
C PRO A 59 -15.87 -21.78 -8.27
N LEU A 60 -15.01 -22.78 -8.05
CA LEU A 60 -14.09 -23.30 -9.05
C LEU A 60 -14.45 -24.73 -9.48
N ALA A 61 -14.92 -25.54 -8.53
CA ALA A 61 -15.38 -26.90 -8.74
C ALA A 61 -16.53 -27.22 -7.78
N TRP A 62 -17.39 -28.15 -8.16
CA TRP A 62 -18.57 -28.59 -7.41
C TRP A 62 -18.79 -30.10 -7.60
N SER A 63 -19.76 -30.64 -6.88
CA SER A 63 -20.20 -32.03 -6.98
C SER A 63 -20.44 -32.47 -8.44
N GLU A 64 -19.91 -33.64 -8.82
CA GLU A 64 -20.06 -34.17 -10.18
C GLU A 64 -21.53 -34.46 -10.53
N GLU A 65 -22.32 -34.88 -9.54
CA GLU A 65 -23.73 -35.25 -9.70
C GLU A 65 -24.69 -34.07 -9.43
N GLY A 66 -24.17 -32.88 -9.14
CA GLY A 66 -24.96 -31.74 -8.69
C GLY A 66 -24.54 -30.41 -9.30
N ARG A 67 -25.03 -29.34 -8.68
CA ARG A 67 -24.76 -27.94 -9.03
C ARG A 67 -23.94 -27.25 -7.95
N ILE A 68 -23.62 -25.99 -8.23
CA ILE A 68 -23.01 -25.09 -7.26
C ILE A 68 -23.99 -24.85 -6.10
N GLY A 69 -23.70 -25.46 -4.95
CA GLY A 69 -24.31 -25.14 -3.65
C GLY A 69 -23.32 -24.40 -2.76
N LEU A 70 -23.71 -23.27 -2.19
CA LEU A 70 -22.86 -22.50 -1.29
C LEU A 70 -23.70 -21.79 -0.21
N ARG A 71 -23.37 -22.03 1.05
CA ARG A 71 -23.83 -21.27 2.21
C ARG A 71 -22.59 -20.84 2.99
N VAL A 72 -22.47 -19.55 3.27
CA VAL A 72 -21.25 -18.97 3.83
C VAL A 72 -21.57 -18.23 5.11
N GLU A 73 -20.69 -18.39 6.09
CA GLU A 73 -20.64 -17.57 7.28
C GLU A 73 -19.23 -16.97 7.39
N VAL A 74 -19.13 -15.70 7.75
CA VAL A 74 -17.86 -14.96 7.80
C VAL A 74 -17.69 -14.39 9.20
N TYR A 75 -16.53 -14.67 9.79
CA TYR A 75 -16.15 -14.14 11.10
C TYR A 75 -15.09 -13.06 10.94
N GLY A 76 -15.25 -11.96 11.68
CA GLY A 76 -14.33 -10.84 11.68
C GLY A 76 -14.71 -9.80 12.72
N CYS A 77 -13.93 -8.72 12.78
CA CYS A 77 -14.21 -7.56 13.63
C CYS A 77 -14.48 -6.32 12.77
N SER A 78 -15.22 -5.36 13.34
CA SER A 78 -15.40 -4.06 12.71
C SER A 78 -14.07 -3.32 12.63
N TYR A 79 -13.76 -2.79 11.46
CA TYR A 79 -12.59 -1.94 11.23
C TYR A 79 -13.03 -0.52 10.87
N TRP A 80 -12.48 0.45 11.58
CA TRP A 80 -12.67 1.87 11.30
C TRP A 80 -11.30 2.54 11.33
N ALA A 81 -11.03 3.35 10.31
CA ALA A 81 -9.82 4.13 10.21
C ALA A 81 -10.14 5.49 9.61
N ASP A 82 -9.45 6.50 10.13
CA ASP A 82 -9.47 7.81 9.52
C ASP A 82 -8.64 7.76 8.24
N VAL A 83 -9.23 8.20 7.14
CA VAL A 83 -8.57 8.27 5.84
C VAL A 83 -8.27 9.73 5.54
N ILE A 84 -7.12 10.02 4.95
CA ILE A 84 -6.74 11.33 4.45
C ILE A 84 -6.46 11.23 2.96
N ASN A 85 -7.07 12.12 2.18
CA ASN A 85 -6.82 12.23 0.75
C ASN A 85 -5.74 13.28 0.45
N PHE A 86 -4.72 12.85 -0.28
CA PHE A 86 -3.63 13.66 -0.79
C PHE A 86 -3.83 13.88 -2.30
N ASP A 87 -3.78 15.13 -2.73
CA ASP A 87 -4.01 15.55 -4.11
C ASP A 87 -2.71 15.80 -4.89
N GLY A 88 -1.55 15.56 -4.27
CA GLY A 88 -0.22 15.89 -4.81
C GLY A 88 0.23 17.32 -4.49
N GLN A 89 -0.52 18.09 -3.72
CA GLN A 89 -0.12 19.44 -3.30
C GLN A 89 0.02 19.53 -1.78
N GLY A 90 -0.94 18.99 -1.04
CA GLY A 90 -0.94 19.04 0.42
C GLY A 90 0.09 18.11 1.07
N VAL A 91 0.72 18.59 2.14
CA VAL A 91 1.72 17.87 2.94
C VAL A 91 1.39 18.04 4.42
N ILE A 92 1.36 16.95 5.19
CA ILE A 92 1.15 17.01 6.64
C ILE A 92 2.51 17.11 7.31
N SER A 93 2.77 18.20 8.01
CA SER A 93 3.95 18.38 8.85
C SER A 93 3.66 17.99 10.29
N TYR A 94 4.40 17.02 10.81
CA TYR A 94 4.35 16.60 12.20
C TYR A 94 5.65 17.00 12.90
N ARG A 95 5.53 17.91 13.87
CA ARG A 95 6.64 18.30 14.74
C ARG A 95 6.69 17.44 16.00
N PHE A 96 7.88 16.98 16.34
CA PHE A 96 8.08 16.10 17.50
C PHE A 96 7.76 16.85 18.79
N LYS A 97 6.96 16.21 19.66
CA LYS A 97 6.64 16.74 20.99
C LYS A 97 7.89 16.98 21.85
N VAL A 98 8.87 16.09 21.72
CA VAL A 98 10.14 16.18 22.42
C VAL A 98 11.22 16.55 21.40
N LYS A 99 11.90 17.66 21.63
CA LYS A 99 13.04 18.13 20.82
C LYS A 99 14.31 17.32 21.11
N LYS A 100 14.24 16.00 21.00
CA LYS A 100 15.42 15.14 21.01
C LYS A 100 16.02 15.13 19.62
N MET A 101 17.24 15.64 19.47
CA MET A 101 18.01 15.58 18.23
C MET A 101 18.32 14.12 17.85
N LYS A 102 18.68 13.28 18.82
CA LYS A 102 19.20 11.92 18.53
C LYS A 102 18.18 10.83 18.83
N ILE A 103 17.54 10.31 17.78
CA ILE A 103 16.56 9.23 17.90
C ILE A 103 17.26 7.88 17.68
N ILE A 104 17.11 6.93 18.61
CA ILE A 104 17.70 5.57 18.50
C ILE A 104 16.70 4.57 17.91
N LYS A 105 15.40 4.80 18.14
CA LYS A 105 14.32 3.91 17.74
C LYS A 105 13.22 4.69 17.03
N ASP A 106 12.83 4.22 15.86
CA ASP A 106 11.68 4.72 15.11
C ASP A 106 10.73 3.57 14.80
N VAL A 107 9.44 3.80 15.00
CA VAL A 107 8.36 2.92 14.55
C VAL A 107 7.42 3.78 13.73
N ILE A 108 7.36 3.51 12.43
CA ILE A 108 6.52 4.23 11.48
C ILE A 108 5.58 3.23 10.83
N ALA A 109 4.28 3.47 10.93
CA ALA A 109 3.27 2.61 10.30
C ALA A 109 2.24 3.46 9.58
N LEU A 110 1.82 3.01 8.39
CA LEU A 110 0.73 3.61 7.64
C LEU A 110 0.14 2.60 6.65
N ARG A 111 -1.05 2.89 6.15
CA ARG A 111 -1.59 2.23 4.96
C ARG A 111 -1.79 3.28 3.88
N PHE A 112 -1.47 2.95 2.64
CA PHE A 112 -1.68 3.84 1.49
C PHE A 112 -2.42 3.14 0.35
N LYS A 113 -3.08 3.94 -0.49
CA LYS A 113 -3.78 3.50 -1.70
C LYS A 113 -3.57 4.55 -2.79
N THR A 114 -3.14 4.15 -3.98
CA THR A 114 -2.89 5.07 -5.10
C THR A 114 -2.95 4.37 -6.46
N SER A 115 -3.14 5.16 -7.51
CA SER A 115 -2.96 4.77 -8.91
C SER A 115 -1.73 5.42 -9.55
N GLU A 116 -0.96 6.20 -8.79
CA GLU A 116 0.24 6.88 -9.27
C GLU A 116 1.47 6.00 -9.03
N SER A 117 2.30 5.85 -10.05
CA SER A 117 3.52 5.03 -9.97
C SER A 117 4.70 5.72 -9.27
N GLU A 118 4.56 7.00 -8.94
CA GLU A 118 5.56 7.85 -8.29
C GLU A 118 4.91 8.73 -7.22
N GLY A 119 5.60 8.97 -6.10
CA GLY A 119 5.14 9.91 -5.08
C GLY A 119 5.85 9.74 -3.74
N VAL A 120 6.26 10.84 -3.10
CA VAL A 120 6.86 10.83 -1.76
C VAL A 120 5.79 10.62 -0.69
N ILE A 121 5.86 9.50 0.04
CA ILE A 121 4.91 9.13 1.08
C ILE A 121 5.30 9.75 2.42
N LEU A 122 6.58 9.66 2.78
CA LEU A 122 7.15 10.17 4.02
C LEU A 122 8.51 10.78 3.72
N HIS A 123 8.83 11.89 4.38
CA HIS A 123 10.15 12.48 4.35
C HIS A 123 10.48 13.14 5.69
N GLY A 124 11.75 13.10 6.07
CA GLY A 124 12.33 13.88 7.15
C GLY A 124 13.80 14.09 6.85
N GLU A 125 14.28 15.29 7.10
CA GLU A 125 15.66 15.71 6.88
C GLU A 125 16.12 16.56 8.05
N GLY A 126 17.35 16.33 8.51
CA GLY A 126 18.02 17.15 9.51
C GLY A 126 19.08 18.06 8.88
N GLN A 127 19.41 19.14 9.58
CA GLN A 127 20.45 20.10 9.19
C GLN A 127 21.81 19.48 8.90
N LEU A 128 22.12 18.34 9.52
CA LEU A 128 23.39 17.63 9.36
C LEU A 128 23.37 16.60 8.21
N GLY A 129 22.30 16.57 7.41
CA GLY A 129 22.16 15.71 6.23
C GLY A 129 21.66 14.29 6.51
N ASP A 130 21.31 14.00 7.76
CA ASP A 130 20.55 12.80 8.14
C ASP A 130 19.15 12.90 7.54
N TYR A 131 18.64 11.80 7.00
CA TYR A 131 17.28 11.79 6.45
C TYR A 131 16.68 10.40 6.43
N ILE A 132 15.36 10.38 6.34
CA ILE A 132 14.55 9.21 6.02
C ILE A 132 13.54 9.60 4.95
N THR A 133 13.42 8.81 3.90
CA THR A 133 12.43 9.03 2.84
C THR A 133 11.83 7.70 2.43
N LEU A 134 10.50 7.63 2.41
CA LEU A 134 9.75 6.55 1.79
C LEU A 134 9.03 7.12 0.57
N GLU A 135 9.27 6.55 -0.59
CA GLU A 135 8.64 6.99 -1.84
C GLU A 135 8.20 5.81 -2.71
N LEU A 136 7.16 6.04 -3.51
CA LEU A 136 6.86 5.20 -4.65
C LEU A 136 7.76 5.61 -5.81
N ARG A 137 8.41 4.63 -6.42
CA ARG A 137 9.22 4.79 -7.63
C ARG A 137 8.95 3.64 -8.58
N LYS A 138 8.39 3.94 -9.75
CA LYS A 138 8.01 2.95 -10.76
C LYS A 138 7.07 1.86 -10.21
N ALA A 139 6.16 2.22 -9.31
CA ALA A 139 5.22 1.33 -8.62
C ALA A 139 5.86 0.33 -7.62
N LYS A 140 7.04 0.65 -7.11
CA LYS A 140 7.71 -0.06 -6.00
C LYS A 140 7.94 0.92 -4.85
N LEU A 141 7.99 0.43 -3.61
CA LEU A 141 8.39 1.26 -2.49
C LEU A 141 9.90 1.30 -2.38
N LEU A 142 10.44 2.50 -2.25
CA LEU A 142 11.84 2.77 -2.05
C LEU A 142 12.00 3.48 -0.69
N LEU A 143 12.70 2.82 0.23
CA LEU A 143 13.11 3.39 1.52
C LEU A 143 14.57 3.84 1.40
N GLN A 144 14.79 5.14 1.65
CA GLN A 144 16.11 5.75 1.70
C GLN A 144 16.36 6.26 3.12
N ILE A 145 17.48 5.87 3.73
CA ILE A 145 17.86 6.30 5.07
C ILE A 145 19.34 6.70 5.06
N ASN A 146 19.65 7.83 5.65
CA ASN A 146 21.01 8.27 5.93
C ASN A 146 21.15 8.59 7.42
N LEU A 147 22.10 7.95 8.08
CA LEU A 147 22.47 8.22 9.48
C LEU A 147 23.83 8.94 9.58
N GLY A 148 24.30 9.55 8.49
CA GLY A 148 25.59 10.25 8.44
C GLY A 148 26.75 9.37 7.94
N SER A 149 27.79 10.04 7.43
CA SER A 149 29.01 9.44 6.88
C SER A 149 30.16 9.49 7.88
N ASN A 150 31.11 8.56 7.80
CA ASN A 150 32.26 8.57 8.72
C ASN A 150 33.18 9.78 8.48
N GLN A 151 33.94 10.16 9.51
CA GLN A 151 34.84 11.33 9.51
C GLN A 151 35.97 11.26 8.46
N TYR A 152 36.23 10.09 7.91
CA TYR A 152 37.27 9.86 6.88
C TYR A 152 36.72 9.84 5.45
N GLY A 153 35.40 10.03 5.26
CA GLY A 153 34.74 10.07 3.95
C GLY A 153 34.73 8.75 3.18
N SER A 154 35.19 7.65 3.78
CA SER A 154 35.30 6.33 3.14
C SER A 154 34.00 5.53 3.17
N ILE A 155 33.05 5.86 4.06
CA ILE A 155 31.75 5.20 4.16
C ILE A 155 30.65 6.22 3.94
N LEU A 156 29.90 6.07 2.85
CA LEU A 156 28.68 6.82 2.58
C LEU A 156 27.55 6.29 3.47
N GLY A 157 26.92 7.17 4.28
CA GLY A 157 25.82 6.80 5.18
C GLY A 157 24.50 6.44 4.47
N HIS A 158 24.38 6.77 3.18
CA HIS A 158 23.19 6.51 2.39
C HIS A 158 22.91 5.01 2.25
N THR A 159 21.69 4.62 2.61
CA THR A 159 21.14 3.28 2.42
C THR A 159 19.86 3.38 1.60
N SER A 160 19.68 2.46 0.65
CA SER A 160 18.53 2.42 -0.25
C SER A 160 18.04 0.99 -0.39
N VAL A 161 16.77 0.74 -0.07
CA VAL A 161 16.14 -0.59 -0.11
C VAL A 161 14.79 -0.48 -0.80
N THR A 162 14.56 -1.34 -1.79
CA THR A 162 13.29 -1.39 -2.54
C THR A 162 12.50 -2.65 -2.20
N THR A 163 11.19 -2.53 -2.05
CA THR A 163 10.27 -3.66 -1.84
C THR A 163 8.96 -3.49 -2.62
N GLY A 164 8.30 -4.62 -2.89
CA GLY A 164 7.04 -4.67 -3.61
C GLY A 164 7.14 -4.39 -5.10
N SER A 165 5.99 -4.50 -5.76
CA SER A 165 5.79 -4.24 -7.18
C SER A 165 4.31 -3.99 -7.43
N LEU A 166 3.98 -3.19 -8.46
CA LEU A 166 2.62 -2.89 -8.86
C LEU A 166 1.77 -2.31 -7.72
N LEU A 167 2.39 -1.44 -6.91
CA LEU A 167 1.74 -0.80 -5.76
C LEU A 167 0.86 0.40 -6.13
N ASP A 168 0.68 0.62 -7.44
CA ASP A 168 -0.26 1.53 -8.07
C ASP A 168 -1.56 0.80 -8.48
N ASP A 169 -1.87 -0.34 -7.84
CA ASP A 169 -3.04 -1.20 -8.11
C ASP A 169 -4.38 -0.62 -7.60
N ASN A 170 -4.35 0.55 -6.96
CA ASN A 170 -5.48 1.18 -6.29
C ASN A 170 -6.15 0.28 -5.22
N HIS A 171 -5.36 -0.57 -4.56
CA HIS A 171 -5.69 -1.26 -3.32
C HIS A 171 -4.93 -0.66 -2.14
N TRP A 172 -5.39 -1.00 -0.93
CA TRP A 172 -4.67 -0.64 0.28
C TRP A 172 -3.43 -1.52 0.46
N HIS A 173 -2.31 -0.87 0.74
CA HIS A 173 -1.05 -1.51 1.13
C HIS A 173 -0.62 -1.03 2.51
N SER A 174 -0.25 -1.97 3.38
CA SER A 174 0.25 -1.68 4.73
C SER A 174 1.76 -1.66 4.74
N VAL A 175 2.32 -0.59 5.31
CA VAL A 175 3.76 -0.39 5.47
C VAL A 175 4.08 -0.22 6.95
N MET A 176 5.14 -0.89 7.40
CA MET A 176 5.72 -0.69 8.72
C MET A 176 7.24 -0.62 8.61
N ILE A 177 7.84 0.39 9.24
CA ILE A 177 9.28 0.57 9.35
C ILE A 177 9.61 0.59 10.83
N GLU A 178 10.39 -0.38 11.28
CA GLU A 178 10.94 -0.40 12.63
C GLU A 178 12.45 -0.29 12.55
N ARG A 179 13.00 0.82 13.03
CA ARG A 179 14.44 1.01 13.15
C ARG A 179 14.83 0.92 14.62
N TYR A 180 15.86 0.14 14.91
CA TYR A 180 16.60 0.19 16.16
C TYR A 180 18.09 0.32 15.86
N ARG A 181 18.67 1.46 16.23
CA ARG A 181 20.04 1.84 15.85
C ARG A 181 20.19 1.78 14.32
N ARG A 182 21.10 0.94 13.82
CA ARG A 182 21.31 0.71 12.38
C ARG A 182 20.46 -0.41 11.80
N ASN A 183 19.76 -1.20 12.62
CA ASN A 183 18.97 -2.31 12.13
C ASN A 183 17.55 -1.82 11.78
N VAL A 184 17.05 -2.22 10.61
CA VAL A 184 15.74 -1.82 10.10
C VAL A 184 14.96 -3.08 9.69
N ASN A 185 13.73 -3.17 10.19
CA ASN A 185 12.70 -4.06 9.65
C ASN A 185 11.80 -3.23 8.75
N PHE A 186 11.71 -3.61 7.48
CA PHE A 186 10.83 -2.96 6.50
C PHE A 186 9.77 -3.94 6.02
N THR A 187 8.56 -3.76 6.52
CA THR A 187 7.42 -4.66 6.27
C THR A 187 6.46 -4.04 5.27
N LEU A 188 6.15 -4.77 4.20
CA LEU A 188 5.11 -4.44 3.23
C LEU A 188 4.09 -5.60 3.16
N ASN A 189 2.82 -5.32 3.46
CA ASN A 189 1.73 -6.31 3.43
C ASN A 189 2.08 -7.62 4.16
N GLY A 190 2.67 -7.51 5.35
CA GLY A 190 3.09 -8.65 6.18
C GLY A 190 4.45 -9.27 5.82
N HIS A 191 5.02 -8.97 4.65
CA HIS A 191 6.35 -9.45 4.27
C HIS A 191 7.44 -8.50 4.76
N THR A 192 8.33 -9.00 5.62
CA THR A 192 9.38 -8.19 6.26
C THR A 192 10.74 -8.42 5.62
N GLN A 193 11.41 -7.34 5.24
CA GLN A 193 12.80 -7.32 4.83
C GLN A 193 13.65 -6.74 5.94
N HIS A 194 14.69 -7.47 6.36
CA HIS A 194 15.63 -7.04 7.37
C HIS A 194 16.91 -6.53 6.72
N PHE A 195 17.38 -5.35 7.13
CA PHE A 195 18.66 -4.83 6.68
C PHE A 195 19.32 -3.97 7.75
N ARG A 196 20.60 -3.67 7.52
CA ARG A 196 21.38 -2.74 8.34
C ARG A 196 21.73 -1.53 7.48
N THR A 197 21.57 -0.33 8.03
CA THR A 197 21.99 0.90 7.35
C THR A 197 23.50 0.95 7.20
N ASN A 198 23.92 1.58 6.10
CA ASN A 198 25.29 2.04 5.89
C ASN A 198 25.64 3.15 6.91
N GLY A 199 26.92 3.51 6.99
CA GLY A 199 27.42 4.46 8.00
C GLY A 199 27.64 3.83 9.38
N GLU A 200 28.24 4.60 10.28
CA GLU A 200 28.67 4.13 11.61
C GLU A 200 27.77 4.58 12.77
N PHE A 201 27.02 5.67 12.58
CA PHE A 201 26.15 6.21 13.62
C PHE A 201 24.89 5.37 13.81
N ASP A 202 24.33 5.44 15.01
CA ASP A 202 23.11 4.72 15.43
C ASP A 202 21.92 5.64 15.70
N HIS A 203 22.12 6.94 15.59
CA HIS A 203 21.09 7.95 15.75
C HIS A 203 20.63 8.46 14.38
N LEU A 204 19.33 8.73 14.27
CA LEU A 204 18.78 9.52 13.18
C LEU A 204 18.51 10.92 13.76
N ASP A 205 19.17 11.93 13.20
CA ASP A 205 19.02 13.33 13.59
C ASP A 205 18.16 14.09 12.57
N LEU A 206 16.89 14.29 12.92
CA LEU A 206 15.93 15.05 12.11
C LEU A 206 15.74 16.42 12.75
N ASP A 207 15.40 17.43 11.97
CA ASP A 207 15.09 18.81 12.44
C ASP A 207 13.74 18.91 13.18
N TYR A 208 13.43 17.91 13.99
CA TYR A 208 12.22 17.75 14.79
C TYR A 208 10.92 17.69 13.97
N GLU A 209 11.00 17.39 12.68
CA GLU A 209 9.84 17.37 11.79
C GLU A 209 9.87 16.16 10.86
N LEU A 210 8.71 15.53 10.69
CA LEU A 210 8.43 14.57 9.62
C LEU A 210 7.28 15.10 8.77
N SER A 211 7.39 14.92 7.47
CA SER A 211 6.34 15.26 6.51
C SER A 211 5.74 13.99 5.89
N PHE A 212 4.41 13.99 5.72
CA PHE A 212 3.67 12.93 5.05
C PHE A 212 2.95 13.48 3.82
N GLY A 213 2.94 12.71 2.74
CA GLY A 213 2.32 13.07 1.47
C GLY A 213 3.20 13.88 0.52
N GLY A 214 4.40 14.27 0.94
CA GLY A 214 5.32 15.04 0.13
C GLY A 214 6.50 15.61 0.90
N MET A 215 7.28 16.43 0.21
CA MET A 215 8.35 17.23 0.82
C MET A 215 7.89 18.69 0.95
N PRO A 216 8.15 19.37 2.08
CA PRO A 216 7.85 20.79 2.20
C PRO A 216 8.68 21.61 1.20
N TYR A 217 8.07 22.65 0.62
CA TYR A 217 8.61 23.48 -0.48
C TYR A 217 9.96 24.17 -0.18
N SER A 218 10.46 24.14 1.06
CA SER A 218 11.72 24.76 1.48
C SER A 218 12.98 23.99 1.05
N GLY A 219 12.86 22.76 0.57
CA GLY A 219 13.97 22.03 -0.04
C GLY A 219 14.11 22.39 -1.52
N LYS A 220 15.18 23.11 -1.90
CA LYS A 220 15.49 23.33 -3.33
C LYS A 220 15.51 21.97 -4.04
N PRO A 221 14.78 21.78 -5.16
CA PRO A 221 14.86 20.54 -5.92
C PRO A 221 16.21 20.51 -6.64
N VAL A 222 17.25 20.00 -5.98
CA VAL A 222 18.53 19.72 -6.64
C VAL A 222 18.33 18.48 -7.52
N GLY A 223 17.85 18.72 -8.74
CA GLY A 223 17.70 17.73 -9.81
C GLY A 223 16.37 16.98 -9.81
N GLY A 224 15.54 17.23 -10.84
CA GLY A 224 14.37 16.41 -11.19
C GLY A 224 13.36 16.21 -10.04
N GLY A 225 12.71 17.30 -9.61
CA GLY A 225 11.88 17.36 -8.40
C GLY A 225 11.01 16.12 -8.15
N LYS A 226 11.15 15.52 -6.96
CA LYS A 226 10.30 14.41 -6.53
C LYS A 226 8.85 14.87 -6.48
N LYS A 227 7.94 14.06 -7.01
CA LYS A 227 6.50 14.34 -6.97
C LYS A 227 5.96 14.05 -5.58
N ASN A 228 5.05 14.89 -5.10
CA ASN A 228 4.28 14.60 -3.90
C ASN A 228 3.32 13.43 -4.14
N PHE A 229 2.93 12.75 -3.08
CA PHE A 229 2.02 11.63 -3.15
C PHE A 229 0.60 12.11 -3.48
N LYS A 230 -0.07 11.35 -4.34
CA LYS A 230 -1.48 11.53 -4.66
C LYS A 230 -2.18 10.20 -4.48
N GLY A 231 -3.26 10.21 -3.72
CA GLY A 231 -3.94 9.00 -3.25
C GLY A 231 -4.41 9.17 -1.82
N CYS A 232 -4.58 8.06 -1.12
CA CYS A 232 -5.13 8.05 0.23
C CYS A 232 -4.16 7.41 1.21
N MET A 233 -4.12 7.91 2.44
CA MET A 233 -3.44 7.23 3.55
C MET A 233 -4.36 7.11 4.75
N GLU A 234 -4.21 6.03 5.51
CA GLU A 234 -4.90 5.82 6.78
C GLU A 234 -3.93 5.28 7.83
N SER A 235 -4.32 5.40 9.10
CA SER A 235 -3.56 4.87 10.23
C SER A 235 -2.10 5.31 10.25
N ILE A 236 -1.82 6.57 9.90
CA ILE A 236 -0.47 7.14 9.96
C ILE A 236 -0.07 7.23 11.43
N ASN A 237 0.97 6.50 11.80
CA ASN A 237 1.50 6.43 13.14
C ASN A 237 3.01 6.65 13.13
N TYR A 238 3.49 7.47 14.06
CA TYR A 238 4.91 7.64 14.33
C TYR A 238 5.16 7.50 15.84
N ASN A 239 5.95 6.51 16.24
CA ASN A 239 6.33 6.26 17.63
C ASN A 239 5.14 6.26 18.62
N GLY A 240 4.00 5.72 18.19
CA GLY A 240 2.77 5.63 18.99
C GLY A 240 1.83 6.83 18.83
N ASP A 241 2.28 7.96 18.28
CA ASP A 241 1.41 9.10 17.98
C ASP A 241 0.60 8.83 16.71
N ASN A 242 -0.73 8.89 16.84
CA ASN A 242 -1.66 8.76 15.72
C ASN A 242 -1.78 10.10 14.96
N ILE A 243 -0.98 10.25 13.91
CA ILE A 243 -0.90 11.47 13.11
C ILE A 243 -2.22 11.74 12.39
N THR A 244 -2.92 10.69 11.98
CA THR A 244 -4.22 10.81 11.32
C THR A 244 -5.28 11.41 12.24
N ASP A 245 -5.37 10.96 13.49
CA ASP A 245 -6.27 11.55 14.50
C ASP A 245 -5.90 13.01 14.82
N LEU A 246 -4.60 13.30 14.94
CA LEU A 246 -4.11 14.67 15.16
C LEU A 246 -4.49 15.59 13.99
N ALA A 247 -4.38 15.12 12.74
CA ALA A 247 -4.82 15.87 11.56
C ALA A 247 -6.34 16.11 11.58
N ARG A 248 -7.14 15.08 11.90
CA ARG A 248 -8.62 15.21 12.02
C ARG A 248 -9.02 16.24 13.06
N ARG A 249 -8.34 16.27 14.20
CA ARG A 249 -8.59 17.23 15.29
C ARG A 249 -7.96 18.60 15.06
N LYS A 250 -7.39 18.87 13.87
CA LYS A 250 -6.71 20.12 13.51
C LYS A 250 -5.60 20.50 14.49
N LYS A 251 -4.88 19.49 15.00
CA LYS A 251 -3.74 19.67 15.92
C LYS A 251 -2.38 19.69 15.22
N LEU A 252 -2.37 19.59 13.89
CA LEU A 252 -1.16 19.63 13.06
C LEU A 252 -1.20 20.85 12.15
N ASP A 253 -0.02 21.23 11.63
CA ASP A 253 0.05 22.20 10.56
C ASP A 253 -0.34 21.53 9.24
N THR A 254 -1.42 22.03 8.66
CA THR A 254 -2.00 21.54 7.41
C THR A 254 -2.21 22.69 6.44
N SER A 255 -1.50 23.82 6.65
CA SER A 255 -1.59 25.05 5.87
C SER A 255 -1.17 24.88 4.41
N SER A 256 -0.37 23.86 4.11
CA SER A 256 0.08 23.52 2.75
C SER A 256 -1.06 22.99 1.85
N PHE A 257 -2.18 22.56 2.42
CA PHE A 257 -3.32 22.10 1.65
C PHE A 257 -4.11 23.31 1.12
N GLN A 258 -4.26 23.44 -0.22
CA GLN A 258 -5.01 24.54 -0.85
C GLN A 258 -6.50 24.56 -0.45
N ARG A 259 -7.05 23.40 -0.06
CA ARG A 259 -8.39 23.23 0.51
C ARG A 259 -8.28 22.57 1.88
N ASN A 260 -9.35 22.58 2.66
CA ASN A 260 -9.38 21.78 3.89
C ASN A 260 -9.09 20.30 3.57
N LEU A 261 -8.33 19.65 4.47
CA LEU A 261 -8.09 18.20 4.45
C LEU A 261 -9.40 17.43 4.23
N SER A 262 -9.40 16.59 3.21
CA SER A 262 -10.51 15.68 2.93
C SER A 262 -10.26 14.35 3.64
N PHE A 263 -11.26 13.89 4.39
CA PHE A 263 -11.21 12.63 5.13
C PHE A 263 -11.89 11.46 4.40
N THR A 264 -12.03 11.58 3.08
CA THR A 264 -12.64 10.59 2.21
C THR A 264 -11.70 10.26 1.07
N CYS A 265 -11.51 8.97 0.79
CA CYS A 265 -10.74 8.56 -0.37
C CYS A 265 -11.55 8.74 -1.65
N VAL A 266 -10.98 9.39 -2.66
CA VAL A 266 -11.64 9.55 -3.97
C VAL A 266 -11.71 8.18 -4.64
N GLU A 267 -12.93 7.72 -4.95
CA GLU A 267 -13.10 6.48 -5.71
C GLU A 267 -12.65 6.67 -7.15
N ALA A 268 -11.73 5.82 -7.60
CA ALA A 268 -11.37 5.75 -9.01
C ALA A 268 -12.42 4.92 -9.78
N HIS A 269 -12.90 5.44 -10.90
CA HIS A 269 -13.81 4.70 -11.80
C HIS A 269 -13.08 3.77 -12.77
N THR A 270 -11.76 3.91 -12.87
CA THR A 270 -10.87 3.04 -13.64
C THR A 270 -9.79 2.52 -12.70
N PHE A 271 -9.40 1.27 -12.88
CA PHE A 271 -8.33 0.62 -12.11
C PHE A 271 -7.48 -0.22 -13.08
N PRO A 272 -6.17 -0.34 -12.83
CA PRO A 272 -5.31 -1.14 -13.68
C PRO A 272 -5.67 -2.62 -13.58
N VAL A 273 -5.50 -3.34 -14.67
CA VAL A 273 -5.58 -4.80 -14.73
C VAL A 273 -4.23 -5.33 -15.18
N PHE A 274 -3.75 -6.38 -14.52
CA PHE A 274 -2.46 -6.99 -14.83
C PHE A 274 -2.67 -8.29 -15.59
N PHE A 275 -1.98 -8.42 -16.72
CA PHE A 275 -2.01 -9.61 -17.57
C PHE A 275 -0.69 -10.37 -17.44
N ASN A 276 -0.78 -11.68 -17.22
CA ASN A 276 0.32 -12.61 -17.45
C ASN A 276 0.29 -13.11 -18.91
N THR A 277 1.25 -13.96 -19.29
CA THR A 277 1.40 -14.47 -20.67
C THR A 277 0.22 -15.32 -21.17
N THR A 278 -0.65 -15.81 -20.28
CA THR A 278 -1.78 -16.68 -20.61
C THR A 278 -3.15 -16.03 -20.42
N SER A 279 -3.19 -14.83 -19.82
CA SER A 279 -4.43 -14.15 -19.48
C SER A 279 -4.86 -13.21 -20.60
N PHE A 280 -6.17 -13.10 -20.81
CA PHE A 280 -6.78 -12.14 -21.73
C PHE A 280 -8.08 -11.62 -21.13
N LEU A 281 -8.55 -10.48 -21.62
CA LEU A 281 -9.84 -9.90 -21.25
C LEU A 281 -10.72 -9.82 -22.49
N GLN A 282 -11.85 -10.53 -22.46
CA GLN A 282 -12.86 -10.42 -23.50
C GLN A 282 -13.84 -9.29 -23.12
N LEU A 283 -13.88 -8.25 -23.95
CA LEU A 283 -14.81 -7.14 -23.78
C LEU A 283 -16.11 -7.41 -24.57
N PRO A 284 -17.29 -7.04 -24.03
CA PRO A 284 -18.53 -7.16 -24.77
C PRO A 284 -18.51 -6.22 -25.98
N GLY A 285 -18.75 -6.77 -27.16
CA GLY A 285 -18.96 -5.97 -28.38
C GLY A 285 -20.32 -5.27 -28.36
N ARG A 286 -20.45 -4.16 -29.10
CA ARG A 286 -21.74 -3.50 -29.33
C ARG A 286 -22.34 -4.01 -30.63
N ALA A 287 -23.36 -4.87 -30.53
CA ALA A 287 -24.16 -5.24 -31.69
C ALA A 287 -24.86 -3.99 -32.27
N ASN A 288 -24.98 -3.91 -33.60
CA ASN A 288 -25.67 -2.83 -34.34
C ASN A 288 -24.97 -1.45 -34.32
N HIS A 289 -23.65 -1.43 -34.15
CA HIS A 289 -22.84 -0.24 -34.34
C HIS A 289 -21.75 -0.53 -35.38
N ASP A 290 -21.66 0.31 -36.42
CA ASP A 290 -20.69 0.16 -37.50
C ASP A 290 -19.34 0.82 -37.18
N THR A 291 -19.23 1.43 -36.00
CA THR A 291 -18.02 2.13 -35.54
C THR A 291 -17.69 1.75 -34.11
N ALA A 292 -16.41 1.55 -33.84
CA ALA A 292 -15.86 1.31 -32.51
C ALA A 292 -14.74 2.31 -32.23
N SER A 293 -14.72 2.84 -31.01
CA SER A 293 -13.62 3.67 -30.50
C SER A 293 -13.19 3.10 -29.16
N VAL A 294 -11.90 2.83 -29.02
CA VAL A 294 -11.30 2.21 -27.83
C VAL A 294 -10.13 3.09 -27.39
N SER A 295 -10.11 3.45 -26.11
CA SER A 295 -8.99 4.16 -25.49
C SER A 295 -8.56 3.42 -24.23
N PHE A 296 -7.25 3.22 -24.08
CA PHE A 296 -6.66 2.59 -22.90
C PHE A 296 -5.22 3.07 -22.72
N GLN A 297 -4.69 2.87 -21.52
CA GLN A 297 -3.29 3.08 -21.20
C GLN A 297 -2.70 1.72 -20.81
N PHE A 298 -1.46 1.46 -21.21
CA PHE A 298 -0.76 0.24 -20.86
C PHE A 298 0.68 0.53 -20.44
N ARG A 299 1.26 -0.38 -19.66
CA ARG A 299 2.66 -0.35 -19.25
C ARG A 299 3.18 -1.78 -19.26
N THR A 300 4.26 -2.03 -20.00
CA THR A 300 4.88 -3.36 -20.12
C THR A 300 6.40 -3.23 -20.16
N TRP A 301 7.08 -4.28 -19.71
CA TRP A 301 8.52 -4.48 -19.93
C TRP A 301 8.79 -5.50 -21.05
N ASN A 302 7.75 -6.20 -21.50
CA ASN A 302 7.87 -7.20 -22.55
C ASN A 302 7.93 -6.49 -23.91
N PRO A 303 8.90 -6.85 -24.77
CA PRO A 303 9.03 -6.25 -26.10
C PRO A 303 7.86 -6.63 -27.02
N ASP A 304 7.27 -7.81 -26.80
CA ASP A 304 6.21 -8.37 -27.63
C ASP A 304 4.98 -8.74 -26.79
N GLY A 305 3.79 -8.43 -27.30
CA GLY A 305 2.51 -8.78 -26.68
C GLY A 305 1.33 -8.26 -27.51
N LEU A 306 0.28 -9.08 -27.64
CA LEU A 306 -0.98 -8.66 -28.28
C LEU A 306 -1.81 -7.84 -27.27
N LEU A 307 -2.26 -6.65 -27.69
CA LEU A 307 -3.10 -5.73 -26.90
C LEU A 307 -4.48 -5.57 -27.54
#